data_AF-A0A7S2FWE4-F1
#
_entry.id   AF-A0A7S2FWE4-F1
#
_cell.length_a   1.000
_cell.length_b   1.000
_cell.length_c   1.000
_cell.angle_alpha   90.00
_cell.angle_beta   90.00
_cell.angle_gamma   90.00
#
_symmetry.space_group_name_H-M   'P 1'
#
loop_
_entity.id
_entity.type
_entity.pdbx_description
1 polymer ?
#
loop_
_entity_poly.entity_id
_entity_poly.type
_entity_poly.pdbx_seq_one_letter_code
_entity_poly.pdbx_strand_id
1 'polypeptide(L)'
;AKHAGWVPKHYRFELAQQAANEPRNGMGSVLGTLGCAAAHFKAQTHAIIHGGPLAVVLEDDSWLEDDFVPRLWSLVTSELPCDWEAVQLLGRCPYGVCISRHLARVQPDGNEPAWRCHQGVNWGMHGVLYRIETLPRLQEKWKAAVFDESRPHCMDVDVALASISNEVG
;
A
#
# COMPACT_ATOMS: atom_id res chain seq x y z
N ALA A 1 -6.02 -2.42 17.58
CA ALA A 1 -5.10 -2.65 16.45
C ALA A 1 -3.95 -3.61 16.81
N LYS A 2 -3.10 -3.31 17.82
CA LYS A 2 -1.96 -4.17 18.20
C LYS A 2 -2.34 -5.61 18.60
N HIS A 3 -3.36 -5.77 19.45
CA HIS A 3 -3.83 -7.10 19.85
C HIS A 3 -4.31 -7.96 18.67
N ALA A 4 -4.93 -7.31 17.67
CA ALA A 4 -5.42 -7.97 16.47
C ALA A 4 -4.33 -8.16 15.39
N GLY A 5 -3.09 -7.69 15.63
CA GLY A 5 -1.97 -7.85 14.70
C GLY A 5 -1.97 -6.89 13.50
N TRP A 6 -2.86 -5.90 13.43
CA TRP A 6 -2.89 -4.91 12.34
C TRP A 6 -1.77 -3.87 12.46
N VAL A 7 -1.34 -3.61 13.70
CA VAL A 7 -0.16 -2.81 14.04
C VAL A 7 0.80 -3.72 14.79
N PRO A 8 2.10 -3.77 14.47
CA PRO A 8 3.07 -4.58 15.20
C PRO A 8 3.09 -4.24 16.68
N LYS A 9 3.26 -5.26 17.54
CA LYS A 9 3.27 -5.04 19.00
C LYS A 9 4.41 -4.11 19.43
N HIS A 10 5.57 -4.25 18.78
CA HIS A 10 6.77 -3.47 19.06
C HIS A 10 6.70 -2.03 18.56
N TYR A 11 5.80 -1.70 17.62
CA TYR A 11 5.71 -0.37 17.03
C TYR A 11 5.44 0.71 18.09
N ARG A 12 6.21 1.80 18.09
CA ARG A 12 6.14 2.88 19.08
C ARG A 12 5.65 4.18 18.44
N PHE A 13 4.37 4.48 18.64
CA PHE A 13 3.74 5.69 18.10
C PHE A 13 4.47 6.97 18.50
N GLU A 14 4.93 7.06 19.76
CA GLU A 14 5.60 8.27 20.26
C GLU A 14 6.91 8.54 19.52
N LEU A 15 7.65 7.49 19.14
CA LEU A 15 8.89 7.65 18.37
C LEU A 15 8.59 8.08 16.94
N ALA A 16 7.59 7.46 16.29
CA ALA A 16 7.18 7.85 14.96
C ALA A 16 6.67 9.30 14.92
N GLN A 17 5.90 9.73 15.93
CA GLN A 17 5.45 11.11 16.04
C GLN A 17 6.60 12.09 16.31
N GLN A 18 7.60 11.69 17.11
CA GLN A 18 8.81 12.50 17.31
C GLN A 18 9.57 12.69 15.99
N ALA A 19 9.79 11.61 15.23
CA ALA A 19 10.40 11.69 13.91
C ALA A 19 9.57 12.57 12.96
N ALA A 20 8.25 12.41 12.94
CA ALA A 20 7.34 13.21 12.11
C ALA A 20 7.45 14.71 12.39
N ASN A 21 7.63 15.08 13.68
CA ASN A 21 7.78 16.47 14.12
C ASN A 21 9.15 17.08 13.77
N GLU A 22 10.13 16.29 13.31
CA GLU A 22 11.42 16.83 12.89
C GLU A 22 11.24 17.75 11.68
N PRO A 23 11.91 18.93 11.64
CA PRO A 23 11.75 19.89 10.55
C PRO A 23 11.99 19.33 9.14
N ARG A 24 12.86 18.31 9.02
CA ARG A 24 13.15 17.65 7.73
C ARG A 24 11.99 16.81 7.19
N ASN A 25 11.14 16.27 8.07
CA ASN A 25 9.95 15.52 7.69
C ASN A 25 8.78 16.46 7.47
N GLY A 26 8.68 17.54 8.25
CA GLY A 26 7.66 18.57 8.07
C GLY A 26 6.24 18.02 8.17
N MET A 27 6.05 16.95 8.94
CA MET A 27 4.76 16.28 9.11
C MET A 27 4.03 16.80 10.35
N GLY A 28 2.70 16.65 10.34
CA GLY A 28 1.86 16.90 11.51
C GLY A 28 1.67 15.66 12.37
N SER A 29 0.50 15.57 13.02
CA SER A 29 0.10 14.37 13.74
C SER A 29 -0.02 13.18 12.77
N VAL A 30 0.64 12.06 13.09
CA VAL A 30 0.56 10.81 12.31
C VAL A 30 -0.55 9.88 12.80
N LEU A 31 -1.35 10.30 13.78
CA LEU A 31 -2.41 9.47 14.37
C LEU A 31 -3.48 9.07 13.33
N GLY A 32 -3.84 9.98 12.44
CA GLY A 32 -4.78 9.71 11.35
C GLY A 32 -4.24 8.65 10.40
N THR A 33 -3.01 8.85 9.92
CA THR A 33 -2.32 7.92 9.02
C THR A 33 -2.14 6.54 9.64
N LEU A 34 -1.82 6.46 10.95
CA LEU A 34 -1.76 5.20 11.68
C LEU A 34 -3.11 4.47 11.66
N GLY A 35 -4.22 5.21 11.79
CA GLY A 35 -5.57 4.68 11.70
C GLY A 35 -5.86 4.07 10.32
N CYS A 36 -5.53 4.81 9.26
CA CYS A 36 -5.67 4.34 7.87
C CYS A 36 -4.85 3.07 7.63
N ALA A 37 -3.56 3.09 7.97
CA ALA A 37 -2.68 1.94 7.84
C ALA A 37 -3.22 0.70 8.56
N ALA A 38 -3.66 0.86 9.82
CA ALA A 38 -4.27 -0.24 10.58
C ALA A 38 -5.56 -0.76 9.92
N ALA A 39 -6.37 0.11 9.30
CA ALA A 39 -7.58 -0.27 8.59
C ALA A 39 -7.27 -1.09 7.31
N HIS A 40 -6.26 -0.71 6.54
CA HIS A 40 -5.80 -1.50 5.38
C HIS A 40 -5.39 -2.91 5.79
N PHE A 41 -4.55 -3.04 6.81
CA PHE A 41 -4.12 -4.37 7.28
C PHE A 41 -5.26 -5.19 7.90
N LYS A 42 -6.24 -4.53 8.53
CA LYS A 42 -7.48 -5.19 8.96
C LYS A 42 -8.25 -5.76 7.77
N ALA A 43 -8.46 -4.97 6.72
CA ALA A 43 -9.18 -5.40 5.51
C ALA A 43 -8.49 -6.60 4.85
N GLN A 44 -7.15 -6.56 4.74
CA GLN A 44 -6.36 -7.69 4.25
C GLN A 44 -6.53 -8.94 5.12
N THR A 45 -6.50 -8.82 6.46
CA THR A 45 -6.75 -9.97 7.34
C THR A 45 -8.14 -10.57 7.12
N HIS A 46 -9.18 -9.75 6.95
CA HIS A 46 -10.51 -10.25 6.60
C HIS A 46 -10.53 -10.97 5.25
N ALA A 47 -9.85 -10.43 4.25
CA ALA A 47 -9.74 -11.04 2.92
C ALA A 47 -9.04 -12.41 2.97
N ILE A 48 -7.95 -12.52 3.73
CA ILE A 48 -7.23 -13.79 3.96
C ILE A 48 -8.15 -14.82 4.62
N ILE A 49 -8.89 -14.42 5.68
CA ILE A 49 -9.80 -15.32 6.41
C ILE A 49 -10.94 -15.81 5.50
N HIS A 50 -11.44 -14.96 4.62
CA HIS A 50 -12.49 -15.32 3.66
C HIS A 50 -12.01 -16.39 2.65
N GLY A 51 -10.72 -16.41 2.30
CA GLY A 51 -10.12 -17.48 1.48
C GLY A 51 -10.52 -17.46 0.00
N GLY A 52 -11.00 -16.32 -0.52
CA GLY A 52 -11.19 -16.15 -1.97
C GLY A 52 -9.85 -16.13 -2.73
N PRO A 53 -9.83 -16.29 -4.06
CA PRO A 53 -8.59 -16.19 -4.83
C PRO A 53 -8.09 -14.74 -4.96
N LEU A 54 -9.03 -13.79 -5.00
CA LEU A 54 -8.80 -12.37 -5.17
C LEU A 54 -9.64 -11.59 -4.15
N ALA A 55 -9.16 -10.42 -3.76
CA ALA A 55 -9.96 -9.47 -2.99
C ALA A 55 -9.80 -8.06 -3.56
N VAL A 56 -10.91 -7.36 -3.71
CA VAL A 56 -10.94 -5.93 -4.00
C VAL A 56 -11.28 -5.21 -2.70
N VAL A 57 -10.41 -4.29 -2.29
CA VAL A 57 -10.64 -3.40 -1.15
C VAL A 57 -10.77 -1.99 -1.70
N LEU A 58 -11.83 -1.29 -1.30
CA LEU A 58 -12.12 0.09 -1.70
C LEU A 58 -12.22 0.95 -0.44
N GLU A 59 -11.76 2.18 -0.52
CA GLU A 59 -12.05 3.21 0.47
C GLU A 59 -13.54 3.59 0.42
N ASP A 60 -14.08 4.10 1.53
CA ASP A 60 -15.51 4.41 1.67
C ASP A 60 -15.95 5.65 0.88
N ASP A 61 -14.99 6.45 0.39
CA ASP A 61 -15.17 7.60 -0.48
C ASP A 61 -14.82 7.30 -1.95
N SER A 62 -14.83 6.02 -2.34
CA SER A 62 -14.61 5.60 -3.73
C SER A 62 -15.92 5.35 -4.48
N TRP A 63 -16.00 5.87 -5.72
CA TRP A 63 -17.10 5.59 -6.64
C TRP A 63 -16.59 4.77 -7.82
N LEU A 64 -17.33 3.71 -8.16
CA LEU A 64 -17.01 2.82 -9.27
C LEU A 64 -17.76 3.25 -10.53
N GLU A 65 -17.11 3.13 -11.68
CA GLU A 65 -17.75 3.24 -12.98
C GLU A 65 -18.69 2.04 -13.25
N ASP A 66 -19.71 2.24 -14.09
CA ASP A 66 -20.70 1.20 -14.43
C ASP A 66 -20.06 -0.07 -15.01
N ASP A 67 -18.92 0.06 -15.68
CA ASP A 67 -18.17 -1.02 -16.30
C ASP A 67 -16.98 -1.51 -15.47
N PHE A 68 -16.94 -1.20 -14.17
CA PHE A 68 -15.84 -1.57 -13.28
C PHE A 68 -15.57 -3.09 -13.30
N VAL A 69 -16.59 -3.92 -13.12
CA VAL A 69 -16.45 -5.39 -13.08
C VAL A 69 -15.87 -5.95 -14.39
N PRO A 70 -16.44 -5.67 -15.58
CA PRO A 70 -15.86 -6.18 -16.83
C PRO A 70 -14.44 -5.65 -17.10
N ARG A 71 -14.13 -4.39 -16.72
CA ARG A 71 -12.77 -3.86 -16.86
C ARG A 71 -11.77 -4.54 -15.92
N LEU A 72 -12.15 -4.74 -14.67
CA LEU A 72 -11.33 -5.45 -13.70
C LEU A 72 -11.09 -6.90 -14.12
N TRP A 73 -12.12 -7.58 -14.63
CA TRP A 73 -11.99 -8.92 -15.15
C TRP A 73 -11.01 -8.98 -16.33
N SER A 74 -11.13 -8.07 -17.30
CA SER A 74 -10.20 -7.97 -18.43
C SER A 74 -8.76 -7.73 -17.97
N LEU A 75 -8.55 -6.85 -17.00
CA LEU A 75 -7.24 -6.59 -16.40
C LEU A 75 -6.65 -7.90 -15.84
N VAL A 76 -7.42 -8.60 -15.00
CA VAL A 76 -7.01 -9.85 -14.32
C VAL A 76 -6.68 -10.96 -15.32
N THR A 77 -7.49 -11.14 -16.36
CA THR A 77 -7.32 -12.28 -17.27
C THR A 77 -6.36 -12.04 -18.42
N SER A 78 -6.08 -10.78 -18.75
CA SER A 78 -5.41 -10.45 -20.02
C SER A 78 -4.17 -9.57 -19.87
N GLU A 79 -4.02 -8.84 -18.76
CA GLU A 79 -2.99 -7.81 -18.62
C GLU A 79 -2.06 -8.01 -17.40
N LEU A 80 -2.55 -8.62 -16.30
CA LEU A 80 -1.71 -8.82 -15.11
C LEU A 80 -0.57 -9.82 -15.37
N PRO A 81 0.68 -9.49 -14.99
CA PRO A 81 1.82 -10.39 -15.13
C PRO A 81 1.75 -11.49 -14.08
N CYS A 82 2.23 -12.71 -14.36
CA CYS A 82 2.05 -13.88 -13.48
C CYS A 82 2.58 -13.73 -12.04
N ASP A 83 3.52 -12.82 -11.81
CA ASP A 83 4.19 -12.54 -10.54
C ASP A 83 3.52 -11.45 -9.69
N TRP A 84 2.37 -10.91 -10.11
CA TRP A 84 1.66 -9.86 -9.39
C TRP A 84 1.16 -10.30 -8.00
N GLU A 85 1.20 -9.39 -7.02
CA GLU A 85 0.72 -9.57 -5.64
C GLU A 85 -0.36 -8.56 -5.26
N ALA A 86 -0.18 -7.29 -5.64
CA ALA A 86 -1.15 -6.23 -5.41
C ALA A 86 -1.20 -5.24 -6.58
N VAL A 87 -2.39 -4.72 -6.87
CA VAL A 87 -2.60 -3.71 -7.91
C VAL A 87 -3.43 -2.57 -7.35
N GLN A 88 -2.84 -1.39 -7.35
CA GLN A 88 -3.57 -0.15 -7.09
C GLN A 88 -4.44 0.18 -8.31
N LEU A 89 -5.75 0.23 -8.10
CA LEU A 89 -6.73 0.42 -9.16
C LEU A 89 -6.90 1.89 -9.58
N LEU A 90 -6.36 2.81 -8.78
CA LEU A 90 -6.27 4.23 -9.07
C LEU A 90 -5.00 4.77 -8.41
N GLY A 91 -4.01 5.19 -9.22
CA GLY A 91 -2.76 5.76 -8.72
C GLY A 91 -2.46 7.09 -9.38
N ARG A 92 -1.86 8.01 -8.62
CA ARG A 92 -1.39 9.32 -9.11
C ARG A 92 0.12 9.31 -9.17
N CYS A 93 0.66 9.95 -10.21
CA CYS A 93 2.11 10.06 -10.44
C CYS A 93 2.84 8.70 -10.39
N PRO A 94 2.41 7.67 -11.17
CA PRO A 94 3.14 6.41 -11.21
C PRO A 94 4.51 6.61 -11.86
N TYR A 95 5.52 5.94 -11.32
CA TYR A 95 6.85 5.82 -11.90
C TYR A 95 7.22 4.35 -12.00
N GLY A 96 7.84 3.96 -13.11
CA GLY A 96 8.29 2.59 -13.34
C GLY A 96 8.14 2.17 -14.78
N VAL A 97 7.72 0.93 -15.01
CA VAL A 97 7.72 0.28 -16.34
C VAL A 97 6.31 -0.02 -16.80
N CYS A 98 5.96 0.39 -18.03
CA CYS A 98 4.69 0.00 -18.64
C CYS A 98 4.67 -1.52 -18.89
N ILE A 99 3.63 -2.20 -18.40
CA ILE A 99 3.39 -3.64 -18.64
C ILE A 99 2.38 -3.81 -19.77
N SER A 100 1.31 -3.03 -19.73
CA SER A 100 0.24 -3.04 -20.73
C SER A 100 -0.31 -1.62 -20.92
N ARG A 101 -1.39 -1.49 -21.69
CA ARG A 101 -2.06 -0.21 -21.91
C ARG A 101 -2.58 0.41 -20.61
N HIS A 102 -3.06 -0.42 -19.68
CA HIS A 102 -3.70 0.03 -18.44
C HIS A 102 -2.90 -0.27 -17.18
N LEU A 103 -1.73 -0.91 -17.30
CA LEU A 103 -0.94 -1.36 -16.17
C LEU A 103 0.52 -0.92 -16.29
N ALA A 104 1.04 -0.35 -15.22
CA ALA A 104 2.46 -0.12 -15.03
C ALA A 104 2.93 -0.83 -13.76
N ARG A 105 4.14 -1.38 -13.80
CA ARG A 105 4.86 -1.87 -12.62
C ARG A 105 5.55 -0.69 -11.97
N VAL A 106 5.13 -0.37 -10.74
CA VAL A 106 5.68 0.72 -9.95
C VAL A 106 7.11 0.40 -9.53
N GLN A 107 7.97 1.42 -9.53
CA GLN A 107 9.33 1.37 -8.99
C GLN A 107 9.48 2.41 -7.87
N PRO A 108 10.39 2.21 -6.90
CA PRO A 108 10.66 3.22 -5.89
C PRO A 108 11.18 4.51 -6.55
N ASP A 109 10.82 5.67 -6.01
CA ASP A 109 11.37 6.94 -6.50
C ASP A 109 12.84 7.09 -6.09
N GLY A 110 13.74 6.90 -7.05
CA GLY A 110 15.17 7.10 -6.84
C GLY A 110 15.60 8.55 -6.63
N ASN A 111 14.74 9.53 -6.91
CA ASN A 111 15.03 10.96 -6.69
C ASN A 111 14.72 11.39 -5.26
N GLU A 112 13.81 10.71 -4.58
CA GLU A 112 13.53 10.95 -3.16
C GLU A 112 14.41 10.06 -2.28
N PRO A 113 14.91 10.57 -1.15
CA PRO A 113 15.83 9.80 -0.31
C PRO A 113 15.10 8.69 0.46
N ALA A 114 15.84 7.61 0.75
CA ALA A 114 15.30 6.44 1.48
C ALA A 114 14.75 6.79 2.88
N TRP A 115 15.36 7.77 3.57
CA TRP A 115 14.86 8.22 4.89
C TRP A 115 13.48 8.87 4.81
N ARG A 116 13.07 9.33 3.62
CA ARG A 116 11.75 9.89 3.34
C ARG A 116 10.85 8.89 2.61
N CYS A 117 11.15 7.60 2.72
CA CYS A 117 10.39 6.52 2.10
C CYS A 117 10.29 6.56 0.56
N HIS A 118 11.23 7.21 -0.14
CA HIS A 118 11.09 7.39 -1.59
C HIS A 118 9.72 7.99 -1.99
N GLN A 119 9.18 8.90 -1.16
CA GLN A 119 7.81 9.42 -1.23
C GLN A 119 7.57 10.40 -2.39
N GLY A 120 7.80 9.97 -3.62
CA GLY A 120 7.54 10.81 -4.81
C GLY A 120 6.52 10.24 -5.78
N VAL A 121 6.09 8.99 -5.61
CA VAL A 121 5.37 8.25 -6.64
C VAL A 121 4.19 7.45 -6.09
N ASN A 122 3.23 7.17 -6.98
CA ASN A 122 2.13 6.22 -6.77
C ASN A 122 1.18 6.53 -5.60
N TRP A 123 0.73 7.79 -5.53
CA TRP A 123 -0.14 8.29 -4.46
C TRP A 123 -1.63 7.97 -4.68
N GLY A 124 -2.37 7.85 -3.58
CA GLY A 124 -3.83 7.76 -3.49
C GLY A 124 -4.34 6.32 -3.59
N MET A 125 -4.34 5.57 -2.49
CA MET A 125 -4.75 4.17 -2.45
C MET A 125 -6.27 3.93 -2.32
N HIS A 126 -7.07 4.54 -3.19
CA HIS A 126 -8.54 4.45 -3.14
C HIS A 126 -9.10 3.04 -3.36
N GLY A 127 -8.40 2.22 -4.14
CA GLY A 127 -8.83 0.87 -4.45
C GLY A 127 -7.64 -0.05 -4.74
N VAL A 128 -7.70 -1.26 -4.21
CA VAL A 128 -6.62 -2.25 -4.34
C VAL A 128 -7.19 -3.62 -4.64
N LEU A 129 -6.64 -4.25 -5.66
CA LEU A 129 -6.81 -5.67 -5.93
C LEU A 129 -5.66 -6.44 -5.32
N TYR A 130 -5.97 -7.48 -4.54
CA TYR A 130 -4.99 -8.39 -3.94
C TYR A 130 -5.12 -9.80 -4.50
N ARG A 131 -3.96 -10.44 -4.70
CA ARG A 131 -3.87 -11.89 -4.85
C ARG A 131 -3.75 -12.53 -3.48
N ILE A 132 -4.77 -13.29 -3.06
CA ILE A 132 -4.88 -13.75 -1.67
C ILE A 132 -3.79 -14.76 -1.30
N GLU A 133 -3.35 -15.58 -2.26
CA GLU A 133 -2.27 -16.55 -2.08
C GLU A 133 -0.96 -15.92 -1.59
N THR A 134 -0.60 -14.74 -2.11
CA THR A 134 0.66 -14.06 -1.79
C THR A 134 0.49 -12.99 -0.71
N LEU A 135 -0.75 -12.61 -0.39
CA LEU A 135 -1.07 -11.52 0.53
C LEU A 135 -0.45 -11.66 1.94
N PRO A 136 -0.35 -12.85 2.57
CA PRO A 136 0.32 -12.97 3.87
C PRO A 136 1.79 -12.52 3.84
N ARG A 137 2.54 -12.91 2.79
CA ARG A 137 3.94 -12.53 2.61
C ARG A 137 4.06 -11.04 2.29
N LEU A 138 3.20 -10.54 1.42
CA LEU A 138 3.13 -9.11 1.10
C LEU A 138 2.87 -8.28 2.36
N GLN A 139 1.89 -8.70 3.18
CA GLN A 139 1.53 -8.02 4.42
C GLN A 139 2.70 -7.97 5.41
N GLU A 140 3.52 -9.00 5.51
CA GLU A 140 4.71 -9.01 6.38
C GLU A 140 5.70 -7.92 5.98
N LYS A 141 6.13 -7.89 4.72
CA LYS A 141 7.06 -6.89 4.19
C LYS A 141 6.48 -5.48 4.27
N TRP A 142 5.21 -5.34 3.91
CA TRP A 142 4.55 -4.06 3.87
C TRP A 142 4.36 -3.46 5.27
N LYS A 143 3.99 -4.28 6.28
CA LYS A 143 3.96 -3.83 7.67
C LYS A 143 5.33 -3.39 8.17
N ALA A 144 6.40 -4.08 7.78
CA ALA A 144 7.76 -3.68 8.16
C ALA A 144 8.15 -2.31 7.59
N ALA A 145 7.71 -2.01 6.36
CA ALA A 145 7.91 -0.68 5.75
C ALA A 145 7.02 0.38 6.41
N VAL A 146 5.73 0.11 6.59
CA VAL A 146 4.74 1.07 7.12
C VAL A 146 5.00 1.45 8.57
N PHE A 147 5.38 0.48 9.40
CA PHE A 147 5.56 0.66 10.84
C PHE A 147 7.03 0.84 11.23
N ASP A 148 7.76 1.61 10.44
CA ASP A 148 9.12 2.06 10.74
C ASP A 148 9.10 3.42 11.44
N GLU A 149 9.43 3.45 12.74
CA GLU A 149 9.39 4.70 13.51
C GLU A 149 10.40 5.76 13.04
N SER A 150 11.43 5.36 12.31
CA SER A 150 12.46 6.28 11.80
C SER A 150 12.09 6.93 10.46
N ARG A 151 11.09 6.38 9.76
CA ARG A 151 10.62 6.85 8.44
C ARG A 151 9.11 7.10 8.46
N PRO A 152 8.65 8.17 9.13
CA PRO A 152 7.22 8.42 9.34
C PRO A 152 6.42 8.60 8.04
N HIS A 153 7.07 9.02 6.94
CA HIS A 153 6.47 9.10 5.61
C HIS A 153 6.06 7.74 5.04
N CYS A 154 6.66 6.64 5.48
CA CYS A 154 6.23 5.30 5.09
C CYS A 154 4.89 4.90 5.71
N MET A 155 4.35 5.65 6.66
CA MET A 155 3.08 5.27 7.29
C MET A 155 1.91 5.34 6.30
N ASP A 156 2.03 6.18 5.27
CA ASP A 156 1.14 6.16 4.11
C ASP A 156 1.34 4.85 3.33
N VAL A 157 0.30 4.03 3.25
CA VAL A 157 0.42 2.63 2.81
C VAL A 157 0.80 2.50 1.33
N ASP A 158 0.29 3.37 0.47
CA ASP A 158 0.68 3.47 -0.94
C ASP A 158 2.14 3.84 -1.11
N VAL A 159 2.60 4.85 -0.36
CA VAL A 159 4.00 5.30 -0.34
C VAL A 159 4.90 4.14 0.08
N ALA A 160 4.59 3.47 1.19
CA ALA A 160 5.36 2.32 1.64
C ALA A 160 5.37 1.19 0.60
N LEU A 161 4.23 0.87 -0.01
CA LEU A 161 4.16 -0.18 -1.03
C LEU A 161 5.02 0.16 -2.25
N ALA A 162 4.97 1.41 -2.70
CA ALA A 162 5.82 1.89 -3.78
C ALA A 162 7.31 1.87 -3.40
N SER A 163 7.65 2.21 -2.17
CA SER A 163 9.04 2.23 -1.67
C SER A 163 9.71 0.85 -1.66
N ILE A 164 8.91 -0.22 -1.54
CA ILE A 164 9.37 -1.61 -1.52
C ILE A 164 9.03 -2.36 -2.80
N SER A 165 8.61 -1.67 -3.88
CA SER A 165 8.13 -2.33 -5.11
C SER A 165 9.23 -3.06 -5.90
N ASN A 166 10.49 -2.94 -5.48
CA ASN A 166 11.60 -3.79 -5.93
C ASN A 166 11.70 -5.13 -5.17
N GLU A 167 10.97 -5.28 -4.07
CA GLU A 167 10.93 -6.48 -3.22
C GLU A 167 9.61 -7.24 -3.31
N VAL A 168 8.58 -6.63 -3.92
CA VAL A 168 7.22 -7.18 -4.08
C VAL A 168 6.78 -7.06 -5.55
N GLY A 169 5.86 -7.93 -5.97
CA GLY A 169 5.48 -8.11 -7.38
C GLY A 169 4.16 -7.45 -7.76
#